data_AF-A0A951E778-F1
#
_entry.id   AF-A0A951E778-F1
#
_cell.length_a   1.000
_cell.length_b   1.000
_cell.length_c   1.000
_cell.angle_alpha   90.00
_cell.angle_beta   90.00
_cell.angle_gamma   90.00
#
_symmetry.space_group_name_H-M   'P 1'
#
loop_
_entity.id
_entity.type
_entity.pdbx_description
1 polymer ?
#
loop_
_entity_poly.entity_id
_entity_poly.type
_entity_poly.pdbx_seq_one_letter_code
_entity_poly.pdbx_strand_id
1 'polypeptide(L)' 'MDADWLTTREAGELLGVHAATITRWINLGELPAWRVGKQFRIARRDVLAAAIPVGRK' A
#
# COMPACT_ATOMS: atom_id res chain seq x y z
N MET A 1 15.70 12.70 -0.19
CA MET A 1 14.61 13.55 -0.71
C MET A 1 13.38 12.67 -0.83
N ASP A 2 12.32 13.15 -0.19
CA ASP A 2 10.92 12.71 -0.27
C ASP A 2 10.64 11.25 0.08
N ALA A 3 10.53 11.01 1.38
CA ALA A 3 9.93 9.79 1.87
C ALA A 3 8.40 9.89 1.64
N ASP A 4 7.96 9.59 0.42
CA ASP A 4 6.57 9.56 -0.03
C ASP A 4 5.81 8.42 0.68
N TRP A 5 5.57 8.60 1.98
CA TRP A 5 4.82 7.66 2.80
C TRP A 5 3.33 7.97 2.72
N LEU A 6 2.60 7.11 2.03
CA LEU A 6 1.16 7.17 1.90
C LEU A 6 0.48 6.40 3.03
N THR A 7 -0.69 6.87 3.42
CA THR A 7 -1.64 6.09 4.22
C THR A 7 -2.35 5.05 3.36
N THR A 8 -3.04 4.10 3.98
CA THR A 8 -3.89 3.12 3.26
C THR A 8 -4.97 3.78 2.43
N ARG A 9 -5.48 4.94 2.88
CA ARG A 9 -6.45 5.73 2.13
C ARG A 9 -5.83 6.34 0.89
N GLU A 10 -4.72 7.07 1.04
CA GLU A 10 -4.04 7.72 -0.09
C GLU A 10 -3.52 6.70 -1.10
N ALA A 11 -3.03 5.55 -0.63
CA ALA A 11 -2.65 4.44 -1.50
C ALA A 11 -3.84 3.89 -2.29
N GLY A 12 -5.01 3.79 -1.65
CA GLY A 12 -6.25 3.39 -2.32
C GLY A 12 -6.69 4.40 -3.37
N GLU A 13 -6.69 5.69 -3.03
CA GLU A 13 -7.00 6.79 -3.96
C GLU A 13 -6.03 6.81 -5.15
N LEU A 14 -4.74 6.56 -4.93
CA LEU A 14 -3.72 6.51 -5.98
C LEU A 14 -3.95 5.35 -6.96
N LEU A 15 -4.42 4.20 -6.48
CA LEU A 15 -4.68 3.02 -7.30
C LEU A 15 -6.13 2.92 -7.79
N GLY A 16 -7.01 3.82 -7.35
CA GLY A 16 -8.45 3.74 -7.62
C GLY A 16 -9.13 2.55 -6.95
N VAL A 17 -8.58 2.03 -5.84
CA VAL A 17 -9.15 0.92 -5.08
C VAL A 17 -9.59 1.36 -3.69
N HIS A 18 -10.49 0.61 -3.08
CA HIS A 18 -10.93 0.91 -1.71
C HIS A 18 -9.80 0.65 -0.70
N ALA A 19 -9.69 1.49 0.35
CA ALA A 19 -8.67 1.36 1.40
C ALA A 19 -8.70 -0.01 2.13
N ALA A 20 -9.86 -0.68 2.14
CA ALA A 20 -9.99 -2.04 2.65
C ALA A 20 -9.20 -3.06 1.82
N THR A 21 -9.12 -2.87 0.50
CA THR A 21 -8.31 -3.71 -0.41
C THR A 21 -6.83 -3.55 -0.10
N ILE A 22 -6.37 -2.32 0.11
CA ILE A 22 -4.98 -2.03 0.51
C ILE A 22 -4.66 -2.72 1.84
N THR A 23 -5.54 -2.57 2.83
CA THR A 23 -5.39 -3.23 4.15
C THR A 23 -5.33 -4.75 4.00
N ARG A 24 -6.15 -5.33 3.11
CA ARG A 24 -6.13 -6.76 2.82
C ARG A 24 -4.81 -7.19 2.20
N TRP A 25 -4.26 -6.45 1.24
CA TRP A 25 -2.96 -6.74 0.63
C TRP A 25 -1.81 -6.66 1.64
N ILE A 26 -1.86 -5.71 2.57
CA ILE A 26 -0.91 -5.62 3.68
C ILE A 26 -0.99 -6.87 4.56
N ASN A 27 -2.20 -7.29 4.94
CA ASN A 27 -2.40 -8.47 5.78
C ASN A 27 -2.00 -9.78 5.06
N LEU A 28 -2.13 -9.83 3.74
CA LEU A 28 -1.69 -10.96 2.91
C LEU A 28 -0.18 -10.94 2.64
N GLY A 29 0.52 -9.85 2.97
CA GLY A 29 1.94 -9.68 2.68
C GLY A 29 2.25 -9.32 1.22
N GLU A 30 1.22 -8.97 0.42
CA GLU A 30 1.36 -8.55 -0.98
C GLU A 30 1.79 -7.09 -1.13
N LEU A 31 1.57 -6.27 -0.10
CA LEU A 31 1.98 -4.87 -0.08
C LEU A 31 2.82 -4.58 1.17
N PRO A 32 4.11 -4.22 1.02
CA PRO A 32 4.94 -3.87 2.16
C PRO A 32 4.47 -2.55 2.77
N ALA A 33 4.05 -2.60 4.03
CA ALA A 33 3.62 -1.44 4.80
C ALA A 33 4.25 -1.42 6.18
N TRP A 34 4.57 -0.23 6.67
CA TRP A 34 5.13 -0.01 7.98
C TRP A 34 4.07 0.49 8.94
N ARG A 35 3.90 -0.17 10.09
CA ARG A 35 2.98 0.31 11.12
C ARG A 35 3.66 1.36 11.98
N VAL A 36 3.20 2.60 11.89
CA VAL A 36 3.67 3.74 12.69
C VAL A 36 2.56 4.12 13.67
N GLY A 37 2.66 3.60 14.90
CA GLY A 37 1.61 3.75 15.90
C GLY A 37 0.30 3.08 15.48
N LYS A 38 -0.76 3.89 15.28
CA LYS A 38 -2.10 3.44 14.84
C LYS A 38 -2.29 3.48 13.32
N GLN A 39 -1.32 4.00 12.57
CA GLN A 39 -1.45 4.19 11.12
C GLN A 39 -0.46 3.31 10.36
N PHE A 40 -0.85 2.89 9.16
CA PHE A 40 0.06 2.26 8.20
C PHE A 40 0.67 3.32 7.29
N ARG A 41 1.98 3.21 7.08
CA ARG A 41 2.77 4.02 6.16
C ARG A 41 3.29 3.11 5.06
N ILE A 42 2.95 3.43 3.83
CA ILE A 42 3.24 2.62 2.65
C ILE A 42 4.08 3.50 1.74
N ALA A 43 5.21 3.00 1.24
CA ALA A 43 5.98 3.81 0.31
C ALA A 43 5.21 3.91 -1.01
N ARG A 44 5.09 5.12 -1.56
CA ARG A 44 4.41 5.37 -2.84
C ARG A 44 4.91 4.47 -3.96
N ARG A 45 6.22 4.19 -4.00
CA ARG A 45 6.82 3.26 -4.96
C ARG A 45 6.26 1.84 -4.85
N ASP A 46 6.00 1.38 -3.63
CA ASP A 46 5.52 0.02 -3.37
C ASP A 46 4.02 -0.08 -3.70
N VAL A 47 3.26 1.00 -3.46
CA VAL A 47 1.87 1.12 -3.93
C VAL A 47 1.79 1.00 -5.44
N LEU A 48 2.62 1.74 -6.17
CA LEU A 48 2.68 1.67 -7.63
C LEU A 48 3.17 0.29 -8.12
N ALA A 49 4.11 -0.34 -7.39
CA ALA A 49 4.59 -1.68 -7.71
C ALA A 49 3.51 -2.75 -7.49
N ALA A 50 2.66 -2.63 -6.46
CA ALA A 50 1.56 -3.58 -6.21
C ALA A 50 0.45 -3.52 -7.25
N ALA A 51 0.32 -2.40 -7.97
CA ALA A 51 -0.59 -2.29 -9.13
C ALA A 51 -0.12 -3.14 -10.31
N ILE A 52 1.18 -3.44 -10.38
CA ILE A 52 1.69 -4.51 -11.22
C ILE A 52 1.37 -5.79 -10.43
N PRO A 53 0.51 -6.69 -10.92
CA PRO A 53 0.22 -7.93 -10.20
C PRO A 53 1.52 -8.74 -10.05
N VAL A 54 2.19 -8.55 -8.91
CA VAL A 54 3.33 -9.34 -8.48
C VAL A 54 2.76 -10.68 -8.02
N GLY A 55 2.82 -11.66 -8.93
CA GLY A 55 2.68 -13.06 -8.60
C GLY A 55 1.24 -13.54 -8.38
N ARG A 56 0.51 -13.77 -9.49
CA ARG A 56 -0.14 -15.09 -9.57
C ARG A 56 0.94 -16.08 -9.99
N LYS A 57 1.27 -17.00 -9.09
CA LYS A 57 1.91 -18.27 -9.45
C LYS A 57 0.86 -19.37 -9.37
#